data_AF-A0A844IJ66-F1
#
_entry.id   AF-A0A844IJ66-F1
#
_cell.length_a   1.000
_cell.length_b   1.000
_cell.length_c   1.000
_cell.angle_alpha   90.00
_cell.angle_beta   90.00
_cell.angle_gamma   90.00
#
_symmetry.space_group_name_H-M   'P 1'
#
loop_
_entity.id
_entity.type
_entity.pdbx_description
1 polymer ?
#
loop_
_entity_poly.entity_id
_entity_poly.type
_entity_poly.pdbx_seq_one_letter_code
_entity_poly.pdbx_strand_id
1 'polypeptide(L)' 'MKSLPIPIFDFQFQQHINSKLLESFDLKQKSKQLLEIAKIGVEKAIETDEATATDWINQQLAILGIDIKSIIS' A
#
# COMPACT_ATOMS: atom_id res chain seq x y z
N MET A 1 11.78 -35.06 11.26
CA MET A 1 11.47 -33.97 10.30
C MET A 1 10.10 -34.24 9.71
N LYS A 2 9.11 -33.35 9.89
CA LYS A 2 7.81 -33.50 9.24
C LYS A 2 7.95 -33.03 7.79
N SER A 3 7.70 -33.92 6.82
CA SER A 3 7.58 -33.56 5.42
C SER A 3 6.28 -32.79 5.22
N LEU A 4 6.36 -31.56 4.72
CA LEU A 4 5.19 -30.86 4.20
C LEU A 4 4.84 -31.51 2.85
N PRO A 5 3.68 -32.16 2.70
CA PRO A 5 3.26 -32.62 1.38
C PRO A 5 3.05 -31.39 0.50
N ILE A 6 3.80 -31.29 -0.61
CA ILE A 6 3.64 -30.23 -1.60
C ILE A 6 2.62 -30.71 -2.62
N PRO A 7 1.42 -30.11 -2.69
CA PRO A 7 0.47 -30.42 -3.74
C PRO A 7 1.02 -29.96 -5.10
N ILE A 8 0.98 -30.86 -6.08
CA ILE A 8 1.37 -30.56 -7.46
C ILE A 8 0.14 -29.96 -8.16
N PHE A 9 0.17 -28.65 -8.36
CA PHE A 9 -0.86 -27.94 -9.12
C PHE A 9 -0.44 -27.76 -10.57
N ASP A 10 -1.40 -27.58 -11.48
CA ASP A 10 -1.09 -27.18 -12.85
C ASP A 10 -0.42 -25.79 -12.90
N PHE A 11 0.30 -25.53 -13.99
CA PHE A 11 1.07 -24.30 -14.15
C PHE A 11 0.19 -23.04 -14.13
N GLN A 12 -1.04 -23.12 -14.64
CA GLN A 12 -1.95 -21.96 -14.68
C GLN A 12 -2.39 -21.57 -13.28
N PHE A 13 -2.73 -22.56 -12.46
CA PHE A 13 -3.06 -22.36 -11.05
C PHE A 13 -1.87 -21.79 -10.27
N GLN A 14 -0.67 -22.32 -10.47
CA GLN A 14 0.53 -21.80 -9.81
C GLN A 14 0.82 -20.34 -10.20
N GLN A 15 0.69 -20.00 -11.48
CA GLN A 15 0.84 -18.61 -11.94
C GLN A 15 -0.21 -17.67 -11.34
N HIS A 16 -1.47 -18.12 -11.25
CA HIS A 16 -2.54 -17.32 -10.65
C HIS A 16 -2.27 -17.04 -9.16
N ILE A 17 -1.86 -18.05 -8.41
CA ILE A 17 -1.47 -17.89 -7.00
C ILE A 17 -0.27 -16.94 -6.88
N ASN A 18 0.74 -17.09 -7.73
CA ASN A 18 1.90 -16.22 -7.71
C ASN A 18 1.51 -14.75 -7.98
N SER A 19 0.64 -14.49 -8.97
CA SER A 19 0.20 -13.12 -9.26
C SER A 19 -0.58 -12.51 -8.09
N LYS A 20 -1.48 -13.28 -7.47
CA LYS A 20 -2.24 -12.84 -6.29
C LYS A 20 -1.37 -12.59 -5.08
N LEU A 21 -0.33 -13.40 -4.89
CA LEU A 21 0.64 -13.23 -3.83
C LEU A 21 1.42 -11.93 -4.01
N LEU A 22 1.93 -11.68 -5.22
CA LEU A 22 2.65 -10.44 -5.57
C LEU A 22 1.76 -9.21 -5.40
N GLU A 23 0.50 -9.29 -5.86
CA GLU A 23 -0.51 -8.24 -5.68
C GLU A 23 -0.76 -7.95 -4.19
N SER A 24 -0.91 -8.99 -3.37
CA SER A 24 -1.09 -8.85 -1.91
C SER A 24 0.11 -8.16 -1.25
N PHE A 25 1.34 -8.50 -1.65
CA PHE A 25 2.54 -7.84 -1.14
C PHE A 25 2.62 -6.37 -1.55
N ASP A 26 2.31 -6.04 -2.80
CA ASP A 26 2.25 -4.66 -3.28
C ASP A 26 1.20 -3.84 -2.52
N LEU A 27 -0.01 -4.37 -2.36
CA LEU A 27 -1.09 -3.75 -1.59
C LEU A 27 -0.68 -3.54 -0.12
N LYS A 28 -0.06 -4.54 0.49
CA LYS A 28 0.45 -4.45 1.86
C LYS A 28 1.52 -3.36 2.00
N GLN A 29 2.41 -3.23 1.02
CA GLN A 29 3.42 -2.18 1.02
C GLN A 29 2.78 -0.79 0.90
N LYS A 30 1.86 -0.61 -0.05
CA LYS A 30 1.11 0.64 -0.23
C LYS A 30 0.34 1.03 1.03
N SER A 31 -0.32 0.08 1.69
CA SER A 31 -1.02 0.32 2.97
C SER A 31 -0.08 0.83 4.06
N LYS A 32 1.13 0.27 4.19
CA LYS A 32 2.13 0.77 5.14
C LYS A 32 2.59 2.18 4.80
N GLN A 33 2.82 2.47 3.53
CA GLN A 33 3.24 3.80 3.10
C GLN A 33 2.16 4.85 3.38
N LEU A 34 0.89 4.52 3.12
CA LEU A 34 -0.24 5.38 3.47
C LEU A 34 -0.32 5.65 4.98
N LEU A 35 -0.09 4.64 5.81
CA LEU A 35 -0.08 4.80 7.27
C LEU A 35 1.03 5.75 7.74
N GLU A 36 2.24 5.61 7.18
CA GLU A 36 3.35 6.52 7.50
C GLU A 36 3.08 7.95 7.03
N ILE A 37 2.49 8.13 5.85
CA ILE A 37 2.08 9.46 5.37
C ILE A 37 1.04 10.08 6.31
N ALA A 38 0.04 9.31 6.75
CA ALA A 38 -0.96 9.82 7.69
C ALA A 38 -0.31 10.25 9.01
N LYS A 39 0.59 9.44 9.56
CA LYS A 39 1.31 9.76 10.79
C LYS A 39 2.15 11.04 10.65
N ILE A 40 3.00 11.12 9.63
CA ILE A 40 3.86 12.29 9.39
C ILE A 40 3.01 13.53 9.05
N GLY A 41 1.90 13.36 8.35
CA GLY A 41 0.96 14.43 8.05
C GLY A 41 0.39 15.05 9.32
N VAL A 42 0.01 14.23 10.31
CA VAL A 42 -0.44 14.71 11.63
C VAL A 42 0.68 15.42 12.37
N GLU A 43 1.89 14.85 12.39
CA GLU A 43 3.07 15.49 13.00
C GLU A 43 3.33 16.88 12.39
N LYS A 44 3.26 16.98 11.05
CA LYS A 44 3.40 18.25 10.32
C LYS A 44 2.31 19.26 10.65
N ALA A 45 1.06 18.82 10.80
CA ALA A 45 -0.05 19.71 11.14
C ALA A 45 0.12 20.31 12.54
N ILE A 46 0.75 19.57 13.46
CA ILE A 46 1.09 20.03 14.81
C ILE A 46 2.29 20.99 14.77
N GLU A 47 3.33 20.68 13.99
CA GLU A 47 4.57 21.48 13.93
C GLU A 47 4.44 22.77 13.13
N THR A 48 3.61 22.76 12.08
CA THR A 48 3.44 23.86 11.15
C THR A 48 1.98 24.32 11.16
N ASP A 49 1.17 23.84 10.23
CA ASP A 49 -0.24 24.13 10.11
C ASP A 49 -0.93 23.07 9.23
N GLU A 50 -2.26 23.05 9.27
CA GLU A 50 -3.07 22.09 8.52
C GLU A 50 -2.91 22.21 7.00
N ALA A 51 -2.68 23.41 6.46
CA ALA A 51 -2.55 23.62 5.01
C ALA A 51 -1.22 23.04 4.51
N THR A 52 -0.11 23.36 5.18
CA THR A 52 1.22 22.81 4.87
C THR A 52 1.23 21.28 4.98
N ALA A 53 0.57 20.72 6.00
CA ALA A 53 0.44 19.27 6.17
C ALA A 53 -0.36 18.63 5.03
N THR A 54 -1.48 19.25 4.64
CA THR A 54 -2.35 18.76 3.56
C THR A 54 -1.63 18.78 2.21
N ASP A 55 -0.91 19.87 1.91
CA ASP A 55 -0.11 19.97 0.69
C ASP A 55 0.99 18.90 0.64
N TRP A 56 1.65 18.65 1.78
CA TRP A 56 2.64 17.59 1.87
C TRP A 56 2.03 16.20 1.66
N ILE A 57 0.90 15.89 2.31
CA ILE A 57 0.17 14.61 2.12
C ILE A 57 -0.17 14.42 0.64
N ASN A 58 -0.72 15.45 -0.01
CA ASN A 58 -1.09 15.39 -1.43
C ASN A 58 0.12 15.13 -2.34
N GLN A 59 1.27 15.75 -2.05
CA GLN A 59 2.51 15.48 -2.79
C GLN A 59 2.97 14.03 -2.62
N GLN A 60 2.92 13.47 -1.40
CA GLN A 60 3.33 12.09 -1.15
C GLN A 60 2.37 11.08 -1.83
N LEU A 61 1.08 11.37 -1.83
CA LEU A 61 0.08 10.55 -2.52
C LEU A 61 0.26 10.55 -4.04
N ALA A 62 0.60 11.69 -4.63
CA ALA A 62 0.94 11.79 -6.05
C ALA A 62 2.17 10.94 -6.41
N ILE A 63 3.19 10.91 -5.56
CA ILE A 63 4.38 10.04 -5.74
C ILE A 63 4.00 8.56 -5.70
N LEU A 64 3.03 8.18 -4.87
CA LEU A 64 2.49 6.81 -4.79
C LEU A 64 1.54 6.46 -5.95
N GLY A 65 1.20 7.43 -6.80
CA GLY A 65 0.21 7.24 -7.86
C GLY A 65 -1.21 7.03 -7.34
N ILE A 66 -1.52 7.53 -6.14
CA ILE A 66 -2.83 7.39 -5.51
C ILE A 66 -3.57 8.73 -5.62
N ASP A 67 -4.66 8.74 -6.37
CA ASP A 67 -5.58 9.88 -6.39
C ASP A 67 -6.78 9.60 -5.47
N ILE A 68 -6.80 10.24 -4.30
CA ILE A 68 -7.89 10.07 -3.34
C ILE A 68 -9.18 10.75 -3.83
N LYS A 69 -9.11 11.78 -4.69
CA LYS A 69 -10.31 12.46 -5.20
C LYS A 69 -11.18 11.54 -6.05
N SER A 70 -10.59 10.54 -6.71
CA SER A 70 -11.30 9.51 -7.46
C SER A 70 -11.98 8.45 -6.57
N ILE A 71 -11.63 8.36 -5.28
CA ILE A 71 -12.11 7.28 -4.38
C ILE A 71 -13.33 7.73 -3.56
N ILE A 72 -13.49 9.04 -3.33
CA ILE A 72 -14.53 9.60 -2.46
C ILE A 72 -15.61 10.38 -3.25
N SER A 73 -15.57 10.35 -4.58
CA SER A 73 -16.64 10.89 -5.46
C SER A 73 -17.67 9.83 -5.80
#